data_AF-A0A0A1TWN2-F1
#
_entry.id   AF-A0A0A1TWN2-F1
#
_cell.length_a   1.000
_cell.length_b   1.000
_cell.length_c   1.000
_cell.angle_alpha   90.00
_cell.angle_beta   90.00
_cell.angle_gamma   90.00
#
_symmetry.space_group_name_H-M   'P 1'
#
loop_
_entity.id
_entity.type
_entity.pdbx_description
1 polymer ?
#
loop_
_entity_poly.entity_id
_entity_poly.type
_entity_poly.pdbx_seq_one_letter_code
_entity_poly.pdbx_strand_id
1 'polypeptide(L)'
;MFGDQAQKEAKKQTKKMYKMFYDSFDAEYTKIQCISFVKPDITPLHAFSSGEYDPIYPIISSAQHYAFTSFSTYPIVNGKKIGNPIADFYEMLLYNNTIIHCMCDGCGIGSAPKKAAWSAGQTAVSSLARDIRTCSNIKEMADAMIRAVADAHESIFTAAELNNETVLIGSTTILIQVVLQLEAAEKRYAALTLNIGDSRAYLHNTSSTKSFFNFEARKCMEDLANSQGRIGNFTNNQPDLRNVTLMYTEVQDGDVIMTCTDGINDNFDPEIIGVEKTMDQMQKQQFIEQQIGQYLQHASLAEAVEAIGEYIVNASSQARESKSRPQTPQSPPSLLVCTKPVGKLDHSTVALVRVELRNPDDLFFIDSNYFPNI
;
A
#
# COMPACT_ATOMS: atom_id res chain seq x y z
N MET A 1 -31.16 1.46 -30.43
CA MET A 1 -31.86 2.12 -29.30
C MET A 1 -31.47 1.56 -27.94
N PHE A 2 -31.45 0.24 -27.70
CA PHE A 2 -31.04 -0.33 -26.40
C PHE A 2 -29.56 -0.09 -26.03
N GLY A 3 -28.63 -0.09 -26.99
CA GLY A 3 -27.20 0.17 -26.73
C GLY A 3 -26.89 1.61 -26.28
N ASP A 4 -27.62 2.60 -26.80
CA ASP A 4 -27.43 4.02 -26.43
C ASP A 4 -27.86 4.33 -24.99
N GLN A 5 -28.88 3.61 -24.49
CA GLN A 5 -29.40 3.82 -23.14
C GLN A 5 -28.47 3.21 -22.09
N ALA A 6 -28.00 1.97 -22.32
CA ALA A 6 -27.00 1.32 -21.47
C ALA A 6 -25.69 2.12 -21.41
N GLN A 7 -25.23 2.65 -22.54
CA GLN A 7 -24.00 3.46 -22.59
C GLN A 7 -24.15 4.81 -21.85
N LYS A 8 -25.33 5.44 -21.90
CA LYS A 8 -25.63 6.65 -21.12
C LYS A 8 -25.70 6.38 -19.63
N GLU A 9 -26.30 5.25 -19.23
CA GLU A 9 -26.39 4.84 -17.84
C GLU A 9 -25.01 4.51 -17.24
N ALA A 10 -24.17 3.79 -17.98
CA ALA A 10 -22.78 3.53 -17.60
C ALA A 10 -21.99 4.83 -17.41
N LYS A 11 -22.04 5.76 -18.38
CA LYS A 11 -21.37 7.08 -18.26
C LYS A 11 -21.86 7.88 -17.06
N LYS A 12 -23.16 7.82 -16.76
CA LYS A 12 -23.74 8.49 -15.59
C LYS A 12 -23.23 7.88 -14.29
N GLN A 13 -23.11 6.56 -14.23
CA GLN A 13 -22.59 5.84 -13.08
C GLN A 13 -21.10 6.14 -12.84
N THR A 14 -20.26 6.11 -13.88
CA THR A 14 -18.84 6.49 -13.80
C THR A 14 -18.68 7.92 -13.28
N LYS A 15 -19.47 8.87 -13.79
CA LYS A 15 -19.43 10.27 -13.33
C LYS A 15 -19.85 10.41 -11.86
N LYS A 16 -20.84 9.64 -11.42
CA LYS A 16 -21.29 9.61 -10.02
C LYS A 16 -20.18 9.05 -9.12
N MET A 17 -19.53 7.97 -9.53
CA MET A 17 -18.45 7.34 -8.76
C MET A 17 -17.25 8.28 -8.64
N TYR A 18 -16.80 8.87 -9.75
CA TYR A 18 -15.74 9.87 -9.73
C TYR A 18 -16.07 11.03 -8.77
N LYS A 19 -17.29 11.57 -8.84
CA LYS A 19 -17.71 12.66 -7.96
C LYS A 19 -17.64 12.26 -6.48
N MET A 20 -18.01 11.02 -6.14
CA MET A 20 -17.93 10.53 -4.76
C MET A 20 -16.51 10.55 -4.22
N PHE A 21 -15.54 10.03 -4.98
CA PHE A 21 -14.14 10.08 -4.60
C PHE A 21 -13.63 11.52 -4.55
N TYR A 22 -13.92 12.33 -5.57
CA TYR A 22 -13.52 13.73 -5.59
C TYR A 22 -14.02 14.49 -4.34
N ASP A 23 -15.31 14.36 -4.02
CA ASP A 23 -15.90 15.01 -2.83
C ASP A 23 -15.21 14.58 -1.53
N SER A 24 -14.74 13.32 -1.44
CA SER A 24 -14.03 12.82 -0.25
C SER A 24 -12.63 13.42 -0.09
N PHE A 25 -11.96 13.76 -1.20
CA PHE A 25 -10.62 14.36 -1.19
C PHE A 25 -10.63 15.89 -1.33
N ASP A 26 -11.78 16.54 -1.53
CA ASP A 26 -11.86 17.97 -1.87
C ASP A 26 -11.13 18.89 -0.86
N ALA A 27 -11.27 18.59 0.43
CA ALA A 27 -10.62 19.35 1.51
C ALA A 27 -9.08 19.30 1.44
N GLU A 28 -8.50 18.26 0.85
CA GLU A 28 -7.06 18.08 0.69
C GLU A 28 -6.60 18.54 -0.70
N TYR A 29 -7.37 18.19 -1.73
CA TYR A 29 -7.14 18.61 -3.11
C TYR A 29 -7.07 20.15 -3.26
N THR A 30 -7.91 20.87 -2.53
CA THR A 30 -7.90 22.35 -2.50
C THR A 30 -6.58 22.93 -1.97
N LYS A 31 -5.84 22.19 -1.13
CA LYS A 31 -4.52 22.58 -0.61
C LYS A 31 -3.38 22.27 -1.57
N ILE A 32 -3.61 21.43 -2.59
CA ILE A 32 -2.59 21.07 -3.58
C ILE A 32 -2.33 22.25 -4.52
N GLN A 33 -1.05 22.62 -4.60
CA GLN A 33 -0.56 23.74 -5.41
C GLN A 33 -0.45 23.37 -6.89
N CYS A 34 -0.60 24.37 -7.76
CA CYS A 34 -0.37 24.23 -9.19
C CYS A 34 1.12 24.48 -9.49
N ILE A 35 1.94 23.44 -9.33
CA ILE A 35 3.39 23.49 -9.56
C ILE A 35 3.70 22.64 -10.79
N SER A 36 4.47 23.17 -11.73
CA SER A 36 4.90 22.43 -12.92
C SER A 36 5.99 21.40 -12.60
N PHE A 37 5.96 20.29 -13.33
CA PHE A 37 6.98 19.25 -13.25
C PHE A 37 7.57 18.95 -14.62
N VAL A 38 8.81 18.46 -14.63
CA VAL A 38 9.48 18.01 -15.84
C VAL A 38 8.68 16.85 -16.40
N LYS A 39 8.25 16.96 -17.67
CA LYS A 39 7.46 15.92 -18.31
C LYS A 39 8.13 14.54 -18.12
N PRO A 40 7.41 13.51 -17.64
CA PRO A 40 7.97 12.19 -17.44
C PRO A 40 8.53 11.61 -18.73
N ASP A 41 9.67 10.93 -18.62
CA ASP A 41 10.01 9.89 -19.60
C ASP A 41 9.01 8.75 -19.45
N ILE A 42 8.36 8.35 -20.54
CA ILE A 42 7.28 7.37 -20.53
C ILE A 42 7.76 5.95 -20.85
N THR A 43 9.07 5.76 -20.95
CA THR A 43 9.70 4.43 -21.10
C THR A 43 10.08 3.92 -19.71
N PRO A 44 9.38 2.91 -19.14
CA PRO A 44 9.75 2.38 -17.84
C PRO A 44 11.16 1.80 -17.89
N LEU A 45 12.03 2.24 -16.99
CA LEU A 45 13.31 1.62 -16.70
C LEU A 45 13.10 0.32 -15.92
N HIS A 46 12.17 0.35 -14.96
CA HIS A 46 11.66 -0.84 -14.31
C HIS A 46 10.14 -0.85 -14.28
N ALA A 47 9.60 -2.06 -14.38
CA ALA A 47 8.23 -2.35 -14.03
C ALA A 47 8.22 -3.62 -13.20
N PHE A 48 7.56 -3.55 -12.05
CA PHE A 48 7.45 -4.63 -11.10
C PHE A 48 6.00 -4.74 -10.63
N SER A 49 5.47 -5.96 -10.65
CA SER A 49 4.17 -6.30 -10.08
C SER A 49 4.37 -7.49 -9.15
N SER A 50 3.81 -7.44 -7.95
CA SER A 50 3.95 -8.52 -6.98
C SER A 50 3.21 -9.76 -7.45
N GLY A 51 3.92 -10.90 -7.55
CA GLY A 51 3.33 -12.20 -7.87
C GLY A 51 2.86 -12.99 -6.65
N GLU A 52 2.52 -14.26 -6.89
CA GLU A 52 2.31 -15.24 -5.82
C GLU A 52 3.65 -15.77 -5.32
N TYR A 53 3.93 -15.56 -4.03
CA TYR A 53 5.15 -16.05 -3.39
C TYR A 53 4.78 -17.13 -2.35
N ASP A 54 5.23 -18.36 -2.59
CA ASP A 54 5.08 -19.48 -1.65
C ASP A 54 6.38 -20.30 -1.66
N PRO A 55 6.97 -20.70 -0.52
CA PRO A 55 6.88 -20.16 0.85
C PRO A 55 8.05 -19.21 1.20
N ILE A 56 8.88 -18.86 0.22
CA ILE A 56 10.13 -18.11 0.41
C ILE A 56 9.80 -16.61 0.42
N TYR A 57 10.26 -15.92 1.48
CA TYR A 57 10.31 -14.47 1.60
C TYR A 57 11.18 -13.89 0.47
N PRO A 58 10.62 -13.42 -0.65
CA PRO A 58 11.46 -12.93 -1.72
C PRO A 58 11.87 -11.51 -1.36
N ILE A 59 13.17 -11.25 -1.37
CA ILE A 59 13.68 -9.88 -1.44
C ILE A 59 13.89 -9.58 -2.92
N ILE A 60 13.01 -8.75 -3.46
CA ILE A 60 13.09 -8.28 -4.84
C ILE A 60 13.67 -6.89 -4.78
N SER A 61 14.81 -6.67 -5.42
CA SER A 61 15.48 -5.38 -5.41
C SER A 61 16.18 -5.10 -6.73
N SER A 62 16.39 -3.82 -7.01
CA SER A 62 17.29 -3.37 -8.08
C SER A 62 18.35 -2.49 -7.45
N ALA A 63 19.57 -3.03 -7.32
CA ALA A 63 20.76 -2.35 -6.80
C ALA A 63 20.47 -1.42 -5.60
N GLN A 64 20.28 -0.11 -5.86
CA GLN A 64 19.98 0.92 -4.86
C GLN A 64 18.64 1.65 -5.06
N HIS A 65 17.90 1.31 -6.12
CA HIS A 65 16.71 2.03 -6.61
C HIS A 65 15.44 1.69 -5.84
N TYR A 66 15.23 0.39 -5.60
CA TYR A 66 14.09 -0.09 -4.86
C TYR A 66 14.37 -1.45 -4.21
N ALA A 67 13.61 -1.77 -3.18
CA ALA A 67 13.52 -3.09 -2.59
C ALA A 67 12.08 -3.39 -2.16
N PHE A 68 11.71 -4.65 -2.17
CA PHE A 68 10.36 -5.11 -1.88
C PHE A 68 10.40 -6.48 -1.23
N THR A 69 9.49 -6.71 -0.27
CA THR A 69 9.14 -8.06 0.16
C THR A 69 7.66 -8.13 0.54
N SER A 70 7.09 -9.32 0.41
CA SER A 70 5.74 -9.64 0.84
C SER A 70 5.70 -11.06 1.37
N PHE A 71 5.09 -11.25 2.53
CA PHE A 71 5.02 -12.54 3.19
C PHE A 71 3.83 -12.66 4.15
N SER A 72 3.62 -13.85 4.69
CA SER A 72 2.56 -14.13 5.67
C SER A 72 3.15 -14.53 7.02
N THR A 73 2.78 -13.82 8.09
CA THR A 73 3.17 -14.16 9.47
C THR A 73 2.22 -15.18 10.11
N TYR A 74 1.08 -15.48 9.48
CA TYR A 74 0.15 -16.51 9.95
C TYR A 74 0.82 -17.89 10.09
N PRO A 75 0.37 -18.73 11.04
CA PRO A 75 0.95 -20.06 11.26
C PRO A 75 0.56 -21.06 10.18
N ILE A 76 1.31 -22.17 10.12
CA ILE A 76 0.91 -23.38 9.40
C ILE A 76 0.17 -24.26 10.40
N VAL A 77 -1.09 -24.59 10.11
CA VAL A 77 -1.94 -25.46 10.93
C VAL A 77 -2.37 -26.65 10.08
N ASN A 78 -2.10 -27.87 10.56
CA ASN A 78 -2.42 -29.12 9.86
C ASN A 78 -1.89 -29.16 8.41
N GLY A 79 -0.65 -28.69 8.20
CA GLY A 79 -0.01 -28.65 6.88
C GLY A 79 -0.56 -27.58 5.93
N LYS A 80 -1.46 -26.70 6.40
CA LYS A 80 -2.00 -25.58 5.62
C LYS A 80 -1.55 -24.25 6.20
N LYS A 81 -0.97 -23.40 5.37
CA LYS A 81 -0.66 -22.01 5.73
C LYS A 81 -1.98 -21.23 5.85
N ILE A 82 -2.28 -20.75 7.05
CA ILE A 82 -3.42 -19.85 7.28
C ILE A 82 -3.12 -18.51 6.58
N GLY A 83 -4.14 -17.81 6.13
CA GLY A 83 -3.98 -16.56 5.39
C GLY A 83 -3.83 -16.75 3.88
N ASN A 84 -3.36 -17.92 3.41
CA ASN A 84 -3.13 -18.10 1.98
C ASN A 84 -4.43 -18.00 1.13
N PRO A 85 -4.34 -17.42 -0.07
CA PRO A 85 -3.16 -16.74 -0.64
C PRO A 85 -2.93 -15.36 0.01
N ILE A 86 -1.69 -14.85 -0.08
CA ILE A 86 -1.38 -13.46 0.29
C ILE A 86 -2.35 -12.53 -0.46
N ALA A 87 -3.02 -11.67 0.30
CA ALA A 87 -4.05 -10.76 -0.19
C ALA A 87 -3.52 -9.35 -0.48
N ASP A 88 -2.27 -9.09 -0.14
CA ASP A 88 -1.57 -7.85 -0.46
C ASP A 88 -1.17 -7.83 -1.93
N PHE A 89 -1.10 -6.63 -2.49
CA PHE A 89 -0.63 -6.38 -3.85
C PHE A 89 0.24 -5.12 -3.87
N TYR A 90 1.30 -5.15 -4.67
CA TYR A 90 2.15 -4.00 -4.95
C TYR A 90 2.54 -3.96 -6.42
N GLU A 91 2.50 -2.78 -7.01
CA GLU A 91 3.00 -2.55 -8.36
C GLU A 91 3.73 -1.22 -8.44
N MET A 92 4.81 -1.18 -9.21
CA MET A 92 5.66 0.00 -9.39
C MET A 92 6.13 0.13 -10.83
N LEU A 93 6.05 1.36 -11.33
CA LEU A 93 6.69 1.84 -12.55
C LEU A 93 7.76 2.84 -12.18
N LEU A 94 8.98 2.53 -12.60
CA LEU A 94 10.14 3.36 -12.41
C LEU A 94 10.57 3.92 -13.75
N TYR A 95 10.47 5.24 -13.89
CA TYR A 95 10.98 5.99 -15.03
C TYR A 95 12.27 6.71 -14.62
N ASN A 96 12.93 7.36 -15.58
CA ASN A 96 14.14 8.13 -15.31
C ASN A 96 13.93 9.21 -14.23
N ASN A 97 12.86 10.00 -14.35
CA ASN A 97 12.57 11.16 -13.51
C ASN A 97 11.22 11.05 -12.78
N THR A 98 10.62 9.86 -12.76
CA THR A 98 9.27 9.67 -12.22
C THR A 98 9.12 8.28 -11.60
N ILE A 99 8.37 8.20 -10.51
CA ILE A 99 7.95 6.95 -9.88
C ILE A 99 6.43 6.94 -9.83
N ILE A 100 5.80 5.81 -10.19
CA ILE A 100 4.40 5.52 -9.89
C ILE A 100 4.40 4.21 -9.13
N HIS A 101 3.79 4.14 -7.97
CA HIS A 101 3.57 2.87 -7.30
C HIS A 101 2.26 2.84 -6.53
N CYS A 102 1.74 1.63 -6.35
CA CYS A 102 0.48 1.36 -5.69
C CYS A 102 0.65 0.17 -4.76
N MET A 103 0.13 0.30 -3.53
CA MET A 103 0.03 -0.77 -2.54
C MET A 103 -1.42 -0.96 -2.15
N CYS A 104 -1.84 -2.21 -2.10
CA CYS A 104 -3.20 -2.60 -1.76
C CYS A 104 -3.14 -3.73 -0.72
N ASP A 105 -3.83 -3.56 0.40
CA ASP A 105 -4.06 -4.58 1.42
C ASP A 105 -5.49 -5.13 1.27
N GLY A 106 -5.59 -6.35 0.75
CA GLY A 106 -6.87 -7.02 0.58
C GLY A 106 -7.55 -7.26 1.92
N CYS A 107 -8.72 -6.65 2.14
CA CYS A 107 -9.40 -6.69 3.42
C CYS A 107 -9.96 -8.08 3.77
N GLY A 108 -9.20 -8.84 4.56
CA GLY A 108 -9.55 -10.19 5.02
C GLY A 108 -8.62 -11.25 4.46
N ILE A 109 -9.07 -12.51 4.48
CA ILE A 109 -8.25 -13.66 4.04
C ILE A 109 -8.93 -14.35 2.86
N GLY A 110 -8.13 -14.81 1.91
CA GLY A 110 -8.59 -15.67 0.80
C GLY A 110 -8.57 -14.99 -0.57
N SER A 111 -9.15 -15.67 -1.56
CA SER A 111 -9.04 -15.25 -2.95
C SER A 111 -9.79 -13.95 -3.28
N ALA A 112 -10.92 -13.67 -2.62
CA ALA A 112 -11.72 -12.48 -2.88
C ALA A 112 -10.96 -11.17 -2.55
N PRO A 113 -10.42 -10.96 -1.32
CA PRO A 113 -9.63 -9.77 -1.03
C PRO A 113 -8.37 -9.66 -1.89
N LYS A 114 -7.67 -10.78 -2.16
CA LYS A 114 -6.54 -10.81 -3.09
C LYS A 114 -6.90 -10.29 -4.49
N LYS A 115 -7.98 -10.80 -5.08
CA LYS A 115 -8.42 -10.37 -6.41
C LYS A 115 -8.82 -8.90 -6.44
N ALA A 116 -9.43 -8.41 -5.35
CA ALA A 116 -9.74 -7.00 -5.21
C ALA A 116 -8.47 -6.13 -5.18
N ALA A 117 -7.48 -6.49 -4.35
CA ALA A 117 -6.19 -5.81 -4.27
C ALA A 117 -5.45 -5.78 -5.62
N TRP A 118 -5.39 -6.93 -6.30
CA TRP A 118 -4.74 -7.03 -7.61
C TRP A 118 -5.46 -6.20 -8.68
N SER A 119 -6.78 -6.35 -8.83
CA SER A 119 -7.56 -5.62 -9.84
C SER A 119 -7.49 -4.11 -9.63
N ALA A 120 -7.58 -3.67 -8.38
CA ALA A 120 -7.49 -2.26 -8.02
C ALA A 120 -6.09 -1.69 -8.29
N GLY A 121 -5.05 -2.33 -7.77
CA GLY A 121 -3.69 -1.84 -7.87
C GLY A 121 -3.20 -1.73 -9.31
N GLN A 122 -3.42 -2.79 -10.11
CA GLN A 122 -3.03 -2.81 -11.52
C GLN A 122 -3.78 -1.74 -12.34
N THR A 123 -5.09 -1.58 -12.08
CA THR A 123 -5.90 -0.55 -12.76
C THR A 123 -5.44 0.85 -12.38
N ALA A 124 -5.16 1.10 -11.11
CA ALA A 124 -4.69 2.40 -10.64
C ALA A 124 -3.37 2.78 -11.32
N VAL A 125 -2.36 1.89 -11.29
CA VAL A 125 -1.06 2.12 -11.92
C VAL A 125 -1.21 2.35 -13.43
N SER A 126 -2.01 1.52 -14.10
CA SER A 126 -2.26 1.65 -15.55
C SER A 126 -2.95 2.98 -15.90
N SER A 127 -3.95 3.40 -15.11
CA SER A 127 -4.66 4.67 -15.30
C SER A 127 -3.71 5.86 -15.13
N LEU A 128 -2.85 5.83 -14.11
CA LEU A 128 -1.85 6.87 -13.88
C LEU A 128 -0.79 6.92 -14.97
N ALA A 129 -0.26 5.78 -15.39
CA ALA A 129 0.72 5.69 -16.48
C ALA A 129 0.18 6.29 -17.78
N ARG A 130 -1.13 6.19 -18.04
CA ARG A 130 -1.81 6.86 -19.14
C ARG A 130 -1.89 8.37 -18.92
N ASP A 131 -2.47 8.79 -17.79
CA ASP A 131 -2.84 10.18 -17.54
C ASP A 131 -1.62 11.09 -17.31
N ILE A 132 -0.52 10.56 -16.77
CA ILE A 132 0.71 11.30 -16.50
C ILE A 132 1.30 11.93 -17.78
N ARG A 133 1.01 11.35 -18.96
CA ARG A 133 1.46 11.86 -20.26
C ARG A 133 0.85 13.20 -20.65
N THR A 134 -0.33 13.48 -20.09
CA THR A 134 -1.13 14.68 -20.37
C THR A 134 -1.12 15.70 -19.25
N CYS A 135 -0.73 15.30 -18.04
CA CYS A 135 -0.62 16.21 -16.90
C CYS A 135 0.62 17.11 -17.06
N SER A 136 0.48 18.37 -16.67
CA SER A 136 1.51 19.40 -16.74
C SER A 136 1.92 19.95 -15.37
N ASN A 137 1.09 19.70 -14.35
CA ASN A 137 1.31 20.21 -13.00
C ASN A 137 0.79 19.25 -11.93
N ILE A 138 1.28 19.42 -10.70
CA ILE A 138 0.95 18.60 -9.53
C ILE A 138 -0.56 18.55 -9.26
N LYS A 139 -1.30 19.63 -9.52
CA LYS A 139 -2.75 19.66 -9.29
C LYS A 139 -3.51 18.77 -10.28
N GLU A 140 -3.15 18.80 -11.56
CA GLU A 140 -3.67 17.88 -12.58
C GLU A 140 -3.34 16.44 -12.27
N MET A 141 -2.13 16.18 -11.75
CA MET A 141 -1.75 14.83 -11.33
C MET A 141 -2.57 14.34 -10.13
N ALA A 142 -2.83 15.19 -9.14
CA ALA A 142 -3.69 14.84 -8.01
C ALA A 142 -5.12 14.49 -8.46
N ASP A 143 -5.66 15.25 -9.41
CA ASP A 143 -6.97 14.99 -10.05
C ASP A 143 -6.96 13.65 -10.84
N ALA A 144 -5.85 13.32 -11.50
CA ALA A 144 -5.65 12.01 -12.13
C ALA A 144 -5.54 10.86 -11.11
N MET A 145 -4.95 11.08 -9.93
CA MET A 145 -4.94 10.09 -8.85
C MET A 145 -6.34 9.79 -8.31
N ILE A 146 -7.19 10.81 -8.16
CA ILE A 146 -8.59 10.62 -7.75
C ILE A 146 -9.35 9.80 -8.82
N ARG A 147 -9.13 10.07 -10.11
CA ARG A 147 -9.68 9.25 -11.20
C ARG A 147 -9.20 7.81 -11.15
N ALA A 148 -7.90 7.59 -10.96
CA ALA A 148 -7.31 6.26 -10.91
C ALA A 148 -7.93 5.39 -9.80
N VAL A 149 -8.27 5.97 -8.66
CA VAL A 149 -8.99 5.28 -7.57
C VAL A 149 -10.43 4.96 -7.96
N ALA A 150 -11.13 5.87 -8.64
CA ALA A 150 -12.48 5.59 -9.13
C ALA A 150 -12.47 4.44 -10.16
N ASP A 151 -11.50 4.43 -11.07
CA ASP A 151 -11.28 3.34 -12.03
C ASP A 151 -10.96 2.02 -11.30
N ALA A 152 -10.09 2.07 -10.29
CA ALA A 152 -9.70 0.91 -9.47
C ALA A 152 -10.88 0.33 -8.66
N HIS A 153 -11.78 1.17 -8.16
CA HIS A 153 -13.00 0.70 -7.48
C HIS A 153 -13.90 -0.08 -8.45
N GLU A 154 -14.15 0.47 -9.64
CA GLU A 154 -15.00 -0.17 -10.66
C GLU A 154 -14.36 -1.44 -11.24
N SER A 155 -13.03 -1.51 -11.33
CA SER A 155 -12.33 -2.69 -11.86
C SER A 155 -12.50 -3.92 -10.98
N ILE A 156 -12.69 -3.76 -9.66
CA ILE A 156 -12.97 -4.88 -8.74
C ILE A 156 -14.28 -5.58 -9.15
N PHE A 157 -15.33 -4.81 -9.45
CA PHE A 157 -16.63 -5.36 -9.86
C PHE A 157 -16.57 -5.93 -11.27
N THR A 158 -15.92 -5.22 -12.19
CA THR A 158 -15.74 -5.66 -13.58
C THR A 158 -15.00 -7.00 -13.63
N ALA A 159 -13.92 -7.14 -12.87
CA ALA A 159 -13.15 -8.38 -12.79
C ALA A 159 -14.00 -9.54 -12.21
N ALA A 160 -14.83 -9.28 -11.20
CA ALA A 160 -15.72 -10.30 -10.64
C ALA A 160 -16.81 -10.72 -11.64
N GLU A 161 -17.39 -9.79 -12.40
CA GLU A 161 -18.38 -10.08 -13.44
C GLU A 161 -17.78 -10.93 -14.56
N LEU A 162 -16.60 -10.55 -15.08
CA LEU A 162 -15.90 -11.29 -16.13
C LEU A 162 -15.55 -12.74 -15.73
N ASN A 163 -15.31 -12.97 -14.44
CA ASN A 163 -15.00 -14.30 -13.91
C ASN A 163 -16.23 -15.09 -13.42
N ASN A 164 -17.45 -14.54 -13.56
CA ASN A 164 -18.69 -15.10 -12.99
C ASN A 164 -18.65 -15.29 -11.46
N GLU A 165 -17.96 -14.40 -10.75
CA GLU A 165 -17.73 -14.45 -9.29
C GLU A 165 -18.52 -13.36 -8.53
N THR A 166 -19.71 -13.02 -9.01
CA THR A 166 -20.52 -11.88 -8.51
C THR A 166 -20.94 -11.99 -7.02
N VAL A 167 -20.77 -13.17 -6.40
CA VAL A 167 -21.05 -13.43 -4.97
C VAL A 167 -19.80 -13.32 -4.08
N LEU A 168 -18.60 -13.25 -4.67
CA LEU A 168 -17.31 -13.25 -3.97
C LEU A 168 -16.47 -12.00 -4.29
N ILE A 169 -17.13 -10.84 -4.31
CA ILE A 169 -16.46 -9.56 -4.55
C ILE A 169 -15.79 -9.11 -3.25
N GLY A 170 -14.45 -9.02 -3.29
CA GLY A 170 -13.65 -8.55 -2.17
C GLY A 170 -13.61 -7.02 -2.02
N SER A 171 -12.81 -6.57 -1.08
CA SER A 171 -12.46 -5.16 -0.87
C SER A 171 -10.98 -5.06 -0.50
N THR A 172 -10.41 -3.87 -0.65
CA THR A 172 -8.98 -3.62 -0.43
C THR A 172 -8.75 -2.19 0.03
N THR A 173 -7.71 -1.94 0.81
CA THR A 173 -7.13 -0.59 0.93
C THR A 173 -6.45 -0.21 -0.39
N ILE A 174 -6.14 1.07 -0.55
CA ILE A 174 -5.32 1.54 -1.67
C ILE A 174 -4.46 2.72 -1.26
N LEU A 175 -3.15 2.59 -1.45
CA LEU A 175 -2.16 3.64 -1.28
C LEU A 175 -1.41 3.81 -2.59
N ILE A 176 -1.61 4.94 -3.24
CA ILE A 176 -0.95 5.34 -4.49
C ILE A 176 0.03 6.45 -4.15
N GLN A 177 1.24 6.37 -4.72
CA GLN A 177 2.13 7.50 -4.72
C GLN A 177 2.78 7.73 -6.08
N VAL A 178 2.92 9.01 -6.43
CA VAL A 178 3.54 9.48 -7.66
C VAL A 178 4.63 10.48 -7.29
N VAL A 179 5.86 10.20 -7.71
CA VAL A 179 7.01 11.09 -7.51
C VAL A 179 7.39 11.73 -8.83
N LEU A 180 7.47 13.06 -8.87
CA LEU A 180 7.68 13.87 -10.07
C LEU A 180 8.82 14.87 -9.87
N GLN A 181 9.75 14.96 -10.81
CA GLN A 181 10.80 15.99 -10.78
C GLN A 181 10.21 17.39 -11.04
N LEU A 182 10.47 18.34 -10.15
CA LEU A 182 9.97 19.72 -10.28
C LEU A 182 10.80 20.53 -11.28
N GLU A 183 10.17 21.41 -12.06
CA GLU A 183 10.88 22.28 -13.01
C GLU A 183 11.68 23.40 -12.31
N ALA A 184 11.16 23.88 -11.18
CA ALA A 184 11.66 25.08 -10.51
C ALA A 184 13.02 24.88 -9.80
N ALA A 185 13.48 23.64 -9.62
CA ALA A 185 14.72 23.35 -8.93
C ALA A 185 15.31 21.99 -9.34
N GLU A 186 16.61 21.98 -9.65
CA GLU A 186 17.34 20.75 -9.87
C GLU A 186 17.29 19.86 -8.62
N LYS A 187 17.16 18.54 -8.82
CA LYS A 187 17.17 17.53 -7.74
C LYS A 187 16.09 17.70 -6.67
N ARG A 188 14.99 18.41 -7.00
CA ARG A 188 13.78 18.46 -6.17
C ARG A 188 12.63 17.73 -6.85
N TYR A 189 11.84 17.07 -6.02
CA TYR A 189 10.72 16.27 -6.48
C TYR A 189 9.49 16.57 -5.63
N ALA A 190 8.33 16.34 -6.22
CA ALA A 190 7.06 16.27 -5.54
C ALA A 190 6.68 14.81 -5.35
N ALA A 191 6.41 14.40 -4.12
CA ALA A 191 5.73 13.16 -3.81
C ALA A 191 4.25 13.47 -3.53
N LEU A 192 3.38 13.03 -4.45
CA LEU A 192 1.93 13.02 -4.24
C LEU A 192 1.52 11.66 -3.68
N THR A 193 0.88 11.64 -2.53
CA THR A 193 0.42 10.41 -1.86
C THR A 193 -1.09 10.46 -1.71
N LEU A 194 -1.79 9.44 -2.22
CA LEU A 194 -3.22 9.23 -2.01
C LEU A 194 -3.41 7.91 -1.28
N ASN A 195 -4.11 7.92 -0.14
CA ASN A 195 -4.38 6.73 0.66
C ASN A 195 -5.88 6.61 0.99
N ILE A 196 -6.41 5.39 0.93
CA ILE A 196 -7.70 4.98 1.49
C ILE A 196 -7.47 3.73 2.34
N GLY A 197 -7.61 3.88 3.65
CA GLY A 197 -7.40 2.81 4.62
C GLY A 197 -6.14 2.99 5.45
N ASP A 198 -5.58 1.88 5.94
CA ASP A 198 -4.56 1.85 6.98
C ASP A 198 -3.17 1.39 6.55
N SER A 199 -2.95 1.25 5.23
CA SER A 199 -1.59 1.26 4.69
C SER A 199 -0.87 2.57 5.04
N ARG A 200 0.46 2.51 5.09
CA ARG A 200 1.31 3.62 5.56
C ARG A 200 2.41 3.94 4.58
N ALA A 201 2.80 5.22 4.60
CA ALA A 201 3.95 5.74 3.87
C ALA A 201 4.83 6.56 4.82
N TYR A 202 6.15 6.39 4.69
CA TYR A 202 7.17 7.13 5.44
C TYR A 202 8.20 7.71 4.49
N LEU A 203 8.58 8.95 4.75
CA LEU A 203 9.72 9.61 4.15
C LEU A 203 10.91 9.49 5.10
N HIS A 204 12.00 8.91 4.61
CA HIS A 204 13.28 8.85 5.29
C HIS A 204 14.31 9.70 4.55
N ASN A 205 14.96 10.57 5.31
CA ASN A 205 16.11 11.34 4.86
C ASN A 205 17.28 11.13 5.83
N THR A 206 18.42 11.75 5.52
CA THR A 206 19.65 11.60 6.31
C THR A 206 19.52 11.96 7.79
N SER A 207 18.49 12.73 8.17
CA SER A 207 18.32 13.25 9.53
C SER A 207 17.15 12.64 10.29
N SER A 208 16.15 12.08 9.59
CA SER A 208 14.89 11.66 10.21
C SER A 208 14.05 10.75 9.32
N THR A 209 13.18 9.99 9.96
CA THR A 209 12.03 9.33 9.33
C THR A 209 10.76 10.04 9.80
N LYS A 210 9.84 10.30 8.88
CA LYS A 210 8.51 10.85 9.19
C LYS A 210 7.46 10.16 8.36
N SER A 211 6.28 9.94 8.92
CA SER A 211 5.12 9.51 8.14
C SER A 211 4.71 10.62 7.16
N PHE A 212 4.21 10.23 5.98
CA PHE A 212 3.66 11.21 5.03
C PHE A 212 2.41 11.86 5.58
N PHE A 213 1.65 11.19 6.43
CA PHE A 213 0.42 11.72 6.99
C PHE A 213 0.20 11.20 8.40
N ASN A 214 -0.44 12.04 9.23
CA ASN A 214 -0.86 11.62 10.56
C ASN A 214 -1.86 10.48 10.42
N PHE A 215 -1.66 9.41 11.18
CA PHE A 215 -2.56 8.26 11.17
C PHE A 215 -3.18 8.01 12.55
N GLU A 216 -4.41 7.52 12.57
CA GLU A 216 -5.01 7.02 13.80
C GLU A 216 -4.38 5.68 14.18
N ALA A 217 -3.50 5.74 15.18
CA ALA A 217 -2.92 4.53 15.78
C ALA A 217 -4.03 3.64 16.34
N ARG A 218 -3.85 2.33 16.18
CA ARG A 218 -4.74 1.31 16.75
C ARG A 218 -4.78 1.49 18.27
N LYS A 219 -5.95 1.30 18.89
CA LYS A 219 -6.08 1.36 20.36
C LYS A 219 -5.96 -0.02 21.00
N CYS A 220 -6.32 -1.07 20.28
CA CYS A 220 -6.29 -2.43 20.80
C CYS A 220 -6.26 -3.51 19.71
N MET A 221 -6.02 -4.76 20.12
CA MET A 221 -5.99 -5.93 19.23
C MET A 221 -7.33 -6.17 18.52
N GLU A 222 -8.44 -5.78 19.14
CA GLU A 222 -9.79 -5.90 18.57
C GLU A 222 -10.00 -4.96 17.38
N ASP A 223 -9.25 -3.85 17.31
CA ASP A 223 -9.31 -2.91 16.19
C ASP A 223 -8.50 -3.36 14.97
N LEU A 224 -7.68 -4.42 15.07
CA LEU A 224 -6.72 -4.82 14.02
C LEU A 224 -7.36 -5.39 12.76
N ALA A 225 -8.63 -5.81 12.80
CA ALA A 225 -9.34 -6.31 11.63
C ALA A 225 -10.00 -5.19 10.79
N ASN A 226 -9.98 -3.95 11.28
CA ASN A 226 -10.65 -2.83 10.64
C ASN A 226 -9.70 -2.06 9.73
N SER A 227 -9.80 -2.19 8.41
CA SER A 227 -8.94 -1.46 7.46
C SER A 227 -8.98 0.09 7.55
N GLN A 228 -9.85 0.69 8.37
CA GLN A 228 -10.11 2.13 8.53
C GLN A 228 -10.64 2.86 7.28
N GLY A 229 -10.63 2.20 6.13
CA GLY A 229 -11.13 2.64 4.83
C GLY A 229 -10.83 1.55 3.80
N ARG A 230 -11.61 1.48 2.72
CA ARG A 230 -11.41 0.49 1.65
C ARG A 230 -12.22 0.83 0.41
N ILE A 231 -11.77 0.37 -0.75
CA ILE A 231 -12.55 0.33 -2.00
C ILE A 231 -13.03 -1.09 -2.29
N GLY A 232 -13.94 -1.24 -3.26
CA GLY A 232 -14.60 -2.49 -3.59
C GLY A 232 -15.89 -2.72 -2.78
N ASN A 233 -16.19 -3.99 -2.51
CA ASN A 233 -17.47 -4.37 -1.90
C ASN A 233 -17.44 -4.27 -0.37
N PHE A 234 -17.73 -3.09 0.17
CA PHE A 234 -17.93 -2.90 1.61
C PHE A 234 -19.42 -2.96 2.00
N THR A 235 -20.17 -1.85 1.84
CA THR A 235 -21.62 -1.81 2.12
C THR A 235 -22.37 -1.45 0.86
N ASN A 236 -23.20 -2.36 0.34
CA ASN A 236 -23.97 -2.16 -0.90
C ASN A 236 -23.09 -1.72 -2.10
N ASN A 237 -21.94 -2.37 -2.29
CA ASN A 237 -20.97 -2.06 -3.34
C ASN A 237 -20.36 -0.63 -3.27
N GLN A 238 -20.52 0.07 -2.14
CA GLN A 238 -19.92 1.39 -1.93
C GLN A 238 -18.58 1.25 -1.20
N PRO A 239 -17.61 2.14 -1.47
CA PRO A 239 -16.37 2.21 -0.72
C PRO A 239 -16.60 2.73 0.70
N ASP A 240 -15.65 2.45 1.59
CA ASP A 240 -15.52 3.07 2.90
C ASP A 240 -14.45 4.18 2.84
N LEU A 241 -14.91 5.43 2.82
CA LEU A 241 -14.07 6.63 2.64
C LEU A 241 -13.84 7.39 3.95
N ARG A 242 -13.92 6.72 5.10
CA ARG A 242 -13.74 7.36 6.42
C ARG A 242 -12.29 7.75 6.72
N ASN A 243 -11.32 7.04 6.14
CA ASN A 243 -9.90 7.35 6.25
C ASN A 243 -9.31 7.56 4.86
N VAL A 244 -9.44 8.78 4.37
CA VAL A 244 -8.89 9.24 3.09
C VAL A 244 -7.79 10.25 3.32
N THR A 245 -6.76 10.21 2.50
CA THR A 245 -5.67 11.19 2.52
C THR A 245 -5.16 11.46 1.12
N LEU A 246 -4.93 12.73 0.79
CA LEU A 246 -4.26 13.22 -0.41
C LEU A 246 -3.26 14.29 0.03
N MET A 247 -1.97 14.02 -0.13
CA MET A 247 -0.93 14.94 0.32
C MET A 247 0.11 15.19 -0.77
N TYR A 248 0.58 16.45 -0.81
CA TYR A 248 1.78 16.89 -1.49
C TYR A 248 2.93 17.04 -0.48
N THR A 249 4.10 16.50 -0.81
CA THR A 249 5.32 16.67 -0.03
C THR A 249 6.50 16.90 -0.97
N GLU A 250 7.31 17.92 -0.70
CA GLU A 250 8.59 18.09 -1.39
C GLU A 250 9.60 17.11 -0.82
N VAL A 251 10.26 16.37 -1.72
CA VAL A 251 11.30 15.40 -1.40
C VAL A 251 12.55 15.68 -2.23
N GLN A 252 13.70 15.22 -1.74
CA GLN A 252 15.00 15.52 -2.31
C GLN A 252 15.65 14.26 -2.91
N ASP A 253 16.59 14.50 -3.83
CA ASP A 253 17.51 13.47 -4.32
C ASP A 253 18.19 12.74 -3.16
N GLY A 254 18.12 11.41 -3.17
CA GLY A 254 18.64 10.52 -2.14
C GLY A 254 17.65 10.12 -1.05
N ASP A 255 16.51 10.82 -0.89
CA ASP A 255 15.47 10.45 0.07
C ASP A 255 14.91 9.04 -0.24
N VAL A 256 14.47 8.34 0.79
CA VAL A 256 13.85 7.00 0.67
C VAL A 256 12.41 7.09 1.08
N ILE A 257 11.52 6.57 0.24
CA ILE A 257 10.12 6.42 0.57
C ILE A 257 9.84 4.95 0.88
N MET A 258 9.33 4.69 2.08
CA MET A 258 8.83 3.39 2.51
C MET A 258 7.31 3.37 2.44
N THR A 259 6.73 2.39 1.76
CA THR A 259 5.30 2.09 1.86
C THR A 259 5.11 0.69 2.43
N CYS A 260 4.07 0.50 3.25
CA CYS A 260 3.80 -0.80 3.85
C CYS A 260 2.33 -1.01 4.21
N THR A 261 1.92 -2.29 4.24
CA THR A 261 0.62 -2.70 4.76
C THR A 261 0.60 -2.71 6.28
N ASP A 262 -0.59 -2.88 6.86
CA ASP A 262 -0.74 -2.83 8.31
C ASP A 262 -0.04 -4.03 9.01
N GLY A 263 0.16 -5.15 8.31
CA GLY A 263 0.95 -6.28 8.79
C GLY A 263 2.43 -5.97 9.03
N ILE A 264 2.95 -4.88 8.47
CA ILE A 264 4.25 -4.31 8.82
C ILE A 264 4.08 -3.25 9.92
N ASN A 265 3.28 -2.21 9.65
CA ASN A 265 3.16 -1.05 10.53
C ASN A 265 2.71 -1.40 11.96
N ASP A 266 1.70 -2.26 12.10
CA ASP A 266 1.11 -2.59 13.39
C ASP A 266 2.13 -3.33 14.30
N ASN A 267 3.11 -4.02 13.72
CA ASN A 267 4.17 -4.66 14.48
C ASN A 267 5.30 -3.68 14.93
N PHE A 268 5.23 -2.40 14.55
CA PHE A 268 6.02 -1.33 15.14
C PHE A 268 5.26 -0.55 16.23
N ASP A 269 3.95 -0.76 16.38
CA ASP A 269 3.15 -0.08 17.40
C ASP A 269 3.51 -0.62 18.80
N PRO A 270 3.97 0.25 19.72
CA PRO A 270 4.47 -0.17 21.04
C PRO A 270 3.40 -0.86 21.90
N GLU A 271 2.11 -0.59 21.68
CA GLU A 271 1.02 -1.25 22.40
C GLU A 271 0.73 -2.65 21.84
N ILE A 272 0.85 -2.83 20.52
CA ILE A 272 0.63 -4.12 19.85
C ILE A 272 1.75 -5.11 20.19
N ILE A 273 3.00 -4.65 20.25
CA ILE A 273 4.15 -5.47 20.66
C ILE A 273 4.33 -5.54 22.17
N GLY A 274 3.51 -4.81 22.95
CA GLY A 274 3.49 -4.86 24.41
C GLY A 274 4.68 -4.20 25.10
N VAL A 275 5.38 -3.28 24.42
CA VAL A 275 6.49 -2.48 24.97
C VAL A 275 5.96 -1.39 25.90
N GLU A 276 4.88 -0.70 25.51
CA GLU A 276 4.28 0.37 26.32
C GLU A 276 2.76 0.33 26.20
N LYS A 277 2.03 0.63 27.28
CA LYS A 277 0.56 0.44 27.34
C LYS A 277 -0.25 1.72 27.19
N THR A 278 0.40 2.87 27.28
CA THR A 278 -0.26 4.18 27.31
C THR A 278 0.64 5.21 26.66
N MET A 279 0.52 5.34 25.34
CA MET A 279 1.08 6.47 24.60
C MET A 279 -0.06 7.22 23.93
N ASP A 280 0.04 8.56 23.89
CA ASP A 280 -0.83 9.33 23.01
C ASP A 280 -0.47 9.08 21.53
N GLN A 281 -1.35 9.49 20.62
CA GLN A 281 -1.18 9.24 19.19
C GLN A 281 0.10 9.85 18.62
N MET A 282 0.53 11.03 19.10
CA MET A 282 1.73 11.70 18.62
C MET A 282 2.98 10.97 19.10
N GLN A 283 2.99 10.54 20.37
CA GLN A 283 4.06 9.74 20.95
C GLN A 283 4.21 8.40 20.23
N LYS A 284 3.10 7.71 19.96
CA LYS A 284 3.11 6.45 19.19
C LYS A 284 3.70 6.65 17.80
N GLN A 285 3.25 7.68 17.09
CA GLN A 285 3.74 7.98 15.76
C GLN A 285 5.26 8.26 15.78
N GLN A 286 5.73 9.08 16.71
CA GLN A 286 7.16 9.37 16.88
C GLN A 286 7.97 8.11 17.22
N PHE A 287 7.43 7.24 18.08
CA PHE A 287 8.07 5.96 18.40
C PHE A 287 8.21 5.08 17.16
N ILE A 288 7.12 4.90 16.40
CA ILE A 288 7.12 4.09 15.16
C ILE A 288 8.11 4.68 14.15
N GLU A 289 8.06 5.99 13.91
CA GLU A 289 8.98 6.70 13.00
C GLU A 289 10.45 6.50 13.40
N GLN A 290 10.76 6.58 14.70
CA GLN A 290 12.10 6.35 15.22
C GLN A 290 12.55 4.90 15.07
N GLN A 291 11.66 3.92 15.31
CA GLN A 291 12.00 2.50 15.14
C GLN A 291 12.26 2.17 13.67
N ILE A 292 11.35 2.56 12.77
CA ILE A 292 11.52 2.36 11.32
C ILE A 292 12.81 3.02 10.84
N GLY A 293 13.10 4.24 11.30
CA GLY A 293 14.30 4.97 10.92
C GLY A 293 15.62 4.28 11.28
N GLN A 294 15.64 3.35 12.24
CA GLN A 294 16.86 2.57 12.52
C GLN A 294 17.15 1.55 11.41
N TYR A 295 16.10 0.95 10.83
CA TYR A 295 16.24 0.00 9.72
C TYR A 295 16.50 0.71 8.38
N LEU A 296 16.09 1.95 8.21
CA LEU A 296 16.36 2.68 6.97
C LEU A 296 17.80 3.23 6.87
N GLN A 297 18.63 3.03 7.90
CA GLN A 297 20.05 3.39 7.91
C GLN A 297 20.98 2.32 7.33
N HIS A 298 20.46 1.17 6.88
CA HIS A 298 21.26 0.11 6.27
C HIS A 298 21.97 0.57 4.98
N ALA A 299 23.05 -0.13 4.61
CA ALA A 299 23.89 0.25 3.47
C ALA A 299 23.16 0.09 2.12
N SER A 300 22.22 -0.84 2.03
CA SER A 300 21.35 -1.05 0.87
C SER A 300 19.87 -1.14 1.25
N LEU A 301 18.98 -0.86 0.28
CA LEU A 301 17.53 -1.02 0.47
C LEU A 301 17.13 -2.49 0.66
N ALA A 302 17.88 -3.42 0.06
CA ALA A 302 17.63 -4.86 0.21
C ALA A 302 17.86 -5.32 1.66
N GLU A 303 18.98 -4.94 2.25
CA GLU A 303 19.29 -5.21 3.67
C GLU A 303 18.26 -4.56 4.60
N ALA A 304 17.80 -3.34 4.27
CA ALA A 304 16.76 -2.67 5.06
C ALA A 304 15.44 -3.46 5.04
N VAL A 305 14.99 -3.92 3.87
CA VAL A 305 13.77 -4.74 3.75
C VAL A 305 13.94 -6.09 4.45
N GLU A 306 15.11 -6.72 4.35
CA GLU A 306 15.42 -7.97 5.05
C GLU A 306 15.32 -7.80 6.56
N ALA A 307 15.99 -6.78 7.11
CA ALA A 307 16.00 -6.50 8.54
C ALA A 307 14.60 -6.14 9.08
N ILE A 308 13.80 -5.39 8.31
CA ILE A 308 12.38 -5.15 8.64
C ILE A 308 11.63 -6.49 8.63
N GLY A 309 11.79 -7.32 7.61
CA GLY A 309 11.15 -8.64 7.54
C GLY A 309 11.47 -9.54 8.74
N GLU A 310 12.74 -9.63 9.12
CA GLU A 310 13.19 -10.37 10.30
C GLU A 310 12.58 -9.83 11.59
N TYR A 311 12.57 -8.51 11.76
CA TYR A 311 11.94 -7.86 12.90
C TYR A 311 10.46 -8.24 13.02
N ILE A 312 9.71 -8.17 11.92
CA ILE A 312 8.27 -8.48 11.90
C ILE A 312 8.01 -9.96 12.20
N VAL A 313 8.85 -10.86 11.70
CA VAL A 313 8.77 -12.30 12.02
C VAL A 313 8.98 -12.53 13.52
N ASN A 314 9.96 -11.86 14.11
CA ASN A 314 10.26 -11.96 15.54
C ASN A 314 9.16 -11.33 16.41
N ALA A 315 8.68 -10.14 16.06
CA ALA A 315 7.64 -9.41 16.79
C ALA A 315 6.32 -10.22 16.85
N SER A 316 6.00 -10.95 15.79
CA SER A 316 4.78 -11.77 15.68
C SER A 316 4.93 -13.22 16.18
N SER A 317 6.10 -13.61 16.69
CA SER A 317 6.42 -15.00 17.07
C SER A 317 5.47 -15.56 18.14
N GLN A 318 5.23 -14.80 19.23
CA GLN A 318 4.35 -15.25 20.32
C GLN A 318 2.90 -15.43 19.86
N ALA A 319 2.38 -14.48 19.08
CA ALA A 319 1.05 -14.61 18.47
C ALA A 319 0.96 -15.84 17.57
N ARG A 320 1.99 -16.11 16.77
CA ARG A 320 2.05 -17.25 15.84
C ARG A 320 2.08 -18.57 16.59
N GLU A 321 2.92 -18.70 17.61
CA GLU A 321 2.99 -19.89 18.45
C GLU A 321 1.67 -20.18 19.17
N SER A 322 1.02 -19.13 19.70
CA SER A 322 -0.26 -19.27 20.40
C SER A 322 -1.36 -19.83 19.49
N LYS A 323 -1.38 -19.42 18.21
CA LYS A 323 -2.35 -19.86 17.20
C LYS A 323 -1.99 -21.19 16.55
N SER A 324 -0.75 -21.65 16.67
CA SER A 324 -0.28 -22.93 16.13
C SER A 324 -0.66 -24.13 17.01
N ARG A 325 -0.97 -23.91 18.29
CA ARG A 325 -1.29 -24.99 19.24
C ARG A 325 -2.71 -25.53 19.00
N PRO A 326 -2.91 -26.86 18.96
CA PRO A 326 -4.25 -27.44 18.95
C PRO A 326 -5.01 -26.99 20.19
N GLN A 327 -6.19 -26.37 20.03
CA GLN A 327 -7.05 -26.07 21.16
C GLN A 327 -7.65 -27.39 21.68
N THR A 328 -7.05 -27.98 22.71
CA THR A 328 -7.67 -29.11 23.41
C THR A 328 -8.89 -28.62 24.19
N PRO A 329 -10.05 -29.32 24.14
CA PRO A 329 -11.28 -28.90 24.83
C PRO A 329 -11.22 -28.86 26.36
N GLN A 330 -10.08 -29.21 26.97
CA GLN A 330 -9.92 -29.38 28.41
C GLN A 330 -8.62 -28.74 28.87
N SER A 331 -8.68 -27.45 29.23
CA SER A 331 -7.69 -26.84 30.10
C SER A 331 -8.45 -26.13 31.22
N PRO A 332 -8.21 -26.47 32.49
CA PRO A 332 -8.86 -25.78 33.60
C PRO A 332 -8.53 -24.28 33.55
N PRO A 333 -9.42 -23.39 33.99
CA PRO A 333 -9.12 -21.97 34.15
C PRO A 333 -8.25 -21.79 35.41
N SER A 334 -7.00 -22.27 35.37
CA SER A 334 -6.05 -22.14 36.47
C SER A 334 -4.99 -21.11 36.11
N LEU A 335 -5.05 -19.95 36.77
CA LEU A 335 -3.92 -19.11 37.21
C LEU A 335 -2.79 -18.75 36.23
N LEU A 336 -2.97 -18.96 34.93
CA LEU A 336 -2.13 -18.33 33.91
C LEU A 336 -2.54 -16.87 33.84
N VAL A 337 -1.64 -15.97 34.25
CA VAL A 337 -1.71 -14.57 33.86
C VAL A 337 -1.86 -14.56 32.34
N CYS A 338 -3.08 -14.34 31.87
CA CYS A 338 -3.43 -14.39 30.46
C CYS A 338 -2.91 -13.09 29.82
N THR A 339 -1.59 -12.98 29.67
CA THR A 339 -1.00 -11.96 28.81
C THR A 339 -1.42 -12.33 27.40
N LYS A 340 -2.32 -11.54 26.80
CA LYS A 340 -2.66 -11.67 25.38
C LYS A 340 -1.34 -11.74 24.60
N PRO A 341 -1.20 -12.70 23.66
CA PRO A 341 0.03 -12.80 22.89
C PRO A 341 0.25 -11.51 22.10
N VAL A 342 1.48 -10.99 22.14
CA VAL A 342 1.88 -9.74 21.49
C VAL A 342 2.23 -9.97 20.02
N GLY A 343 2.17 -8.89 19.25
CA GLY A 343 2.43 -8.88 17.81
C GLY A 343 1.20 -9.23 16.97
N LYS A 344 1.13 -8.65 15.78
CA LYS A 344 0.07 -8.88 14.82
C LYS A 344 0.45 -10.02 13.86
N LEU A 345 -0.50 -10.91 13.63
CA LEU A 345 -0.44 -11.85 12.52
C LEU A 345 -1.20 -11.27 11.34
N ASP A 346 -0.49 -11.05 10.24
CA ASP A 346 -1.07 -10.66 8.98
C ASP A 346 -0.25 -11.05 7.75
N HIS A 347 -0.77 -10.69 6.57
CA HIS A 347 0.05 -10.44 5.40
C HIS A 347 0.85 -9.15 5.60
N SER A 348 2.15 -9.24 5.34
CA SER A 348 3.12 -8.22 5.67
C SER A 348 3.87 -7.87 4.40
N THR A 349 3.62 -6.68 3.87
CA THR A 349 4.23 -6.18 2.64
C THR A 349 4.88 -4.83 2.86
N VAL A 350 6.12 -4.68 2.41
CA VAL A 350 6.89 -3.42 2.46
C VAL A 350 7.62 -3.21 1.14
N ALA A 351 7.60 -1.96 0.68
CA ALA A 351 8.39 -1.49 -0.46
C ALA A 351 9.18 -0.25 -0.06
N LEU A 352 10.44 -0.21 -0.49
CA LEU A 352 11.32 0.96 -0.38
C LEU A 352 11.65 1.44 -1.78
N VAL A 353 11.55 2.74 -2.03
CA VAL A 353 11.97 3.36 -3.30
C VAL A 353 12.82 4.58 -2.99
N ARG A 354 13.96 4.70 -3.67
CA ARG A 354 14.84 5.88 -3.59
C ARG A 354 14.36 6.96 -4.54
N VAL A 355 14.36 8.20 -4.09
CA VAL A 355 14.10 9.37 -4.94
C VAL A 355 15.41 9.79 -5.59
N GLU A 356 15.53 9.63 -6.89
CA GLU A 356 16.72 10.05 -7.65
C GLU A 356 16.43 10.14 -9.15
N LEU A 357 17.32 10.82 -9.88
CA LEU A 357 17.43 10.70 -11.34
C LEU A 357 18.16 9.40 -11.67
N ARG A 358 17.69 8.66 -12.67
CA ARG A 358 18.21 7.33 -12.98
C ARG A 358 18.99 7.32 -14.28
N ASN A 359 20.10 6.57 -14.29
CA ASN A 359 20.85 6.39 -15.52
C ASN A 359 20.14 5.35 -16.41
N PRO A 360 19.80 5.65 -17.67
CA PRO A 360 19.25 4.66 -18.60
C PRO A 360 20.14 3.43 -18.82
N ASP A 361 21.44 3.54 -18.52
CA ASP A 361 22.44 2.47 -18.69
C ASP A 361 22.55 1.51 -17.49
N ASP A 362 21.84 1.77 -16.39
CA ASP A 362 21.80 0.84 -15.27
C ASP A 362 21.15 -0.50 -15.72
N LEU A 363 21.69 -1.64 -15.25
CA LEU A 363 21.14 -2.95 -15.62
C LEU A 363 19.80 -3.18 -14.92
N PHE A 364 18.74 -3.30 -15.72
CA PHE A 364 17.38 -3.34 -15.20
C PHE A 364 16.65 -4.66 -15.43
N PHE A 365 15.81 -5.04 -14.47
CA PHE A 365 14.84 -6.13 -14.58
C PHE A 365 13.48 -5.55 -14.96
N ILE A 366 12.92 -6.01 -16.09
CA ILE A 366 11.52 -5.83 -16.46
C ILE A 366 10.87 -7.19 -16.29
N ASP A 367 9.85 -7.29 -15.45
CA ASP A 367 9.09 -8.54 -15.32
C ASP A 367 8.47 -8.89 -16.68
N SER A 368 8.73 -10.09 -17.19
CA SER A 368 8.18 -10.59 -18.45
C SER A 368 6.64 -10.64 -18.49
N ASN A 369 5.98 -10.59 -17.34
CA ASN A 369 4.51 -10.50 -17.25
C ASN A 369 3.99 -9.05 -17.33
N TYR A 370 4.89 -8.06 -17.30
CA TYR A 370 4.55 -6.66 -17.49
C TYR A 370 4.41 -6.37 -18.99
N PHE A 371 3.27 -6.76 -19.54
CA PHE A 371 2.77 -6.17 -20.78
C PHE A 371 1.62 -5.25 -20.41
N PRO A 372 1.85 -3.93 -20.33
CA PRO A 372 0.73 -3.03 -20.44
C PRO A 372 0.09 -3.35 -21.79
N ASN A 373 -1.20 -3.72 -21.78
CA ASN A 373 -2.01 -3.60 -22.97
C ASN A 373 -2.07 -2.10 -23.28
N ILE A 374 -1.04 -1.57 -23.96
CA ILE A 374 -0.95 -0.17 -24.40
C ILE A 374 -1.92 0.03 -25.55
#